data_AF-A0A0K2RGY4-F1
#
_entry.id   AF-A0A0K2RGY4-F1
#
_cell.length_a   1.000
_cell.length_b   1.000
_cell.length_c   1.000
_cell.angle_alpha   90.00
_cell.angle_beta   90.00
_cell.angle_gamma   90.00
#
_symmetry.space_group_name_H-M   'P 1'
#
loop_
_entity.id
_entity.type
_entity.pdbx_description
1 polymer ?
#
loop_
_entity_poly.entity_id
_entity_poly.type
_entity_poly.pdbx_seq_one_letter_code
_entity_poly.pdbx_strand_id
1 'polypeptide(L)'
;MQATGKAGTGGPRVERRSIDFVPENERHGSPGQQFTLWFGANMQITAIVDGALAVLFGADALWAIIGLLIGNLLGGAVMALHAAQGPKLGLPQMISSRAQFGIFGAVIPLVLVVVMYLGFAATGTVLSGQAVSLILHAGTPAVGMIVFGALTIVVATLGYKYIHMLGRIATVVGILGFTYLGIRLLTSQDVGALLGAGSFEFPTFLLAISLGAGWQLTYGPYVADYSRYLPSKTQHARPSCRPISAR
;
A
#
# COMPACT_ATOMS: atom_id res chain seq x y z
N MET A 1 -0.67 -47.63 -20.84
CA MET A 1 -1.96 -47.01 -20.48
C MET A 1 -1.70 -46.10 -19.29
N GLN A 2 -1.66 -44.79 -19.52
CA GLN A 2 -1.37 -43.78 -18.50
C GLN A 2 -2.59 -43.59 -17.60
N ALA A 3 -2.40 -43.68 -16.28
CA ALA A 3 -3.37 -43.17 -15.31
C ALA A 3 -2.83 -41.83 -14.78
N THR A 4 -3.34 -40.75 -15.36
CA THR A 4 -3.10 -39.37 -14.96
C THR A 4 -3.88 -39.05 -13.69
N GLY A 5 -3.21 -39.15 -12.54
CA GLY A 5 -3.71 -38.57 -11.29
C GLY A 5 -3.58 -37.05 -11.33
N LYS A 6 -4.68 -36.33 -11.56
CA LYS A 6 -4.78 -34.89 -11.27
C LYS A 6 -4.62 -34.66 -9.77
N ALA A 7 -3.41 -34.38 -9.30
CA ALA A 7 -3.19 -33.81 -7.99
C ALA A 7 -3.79 -32.39 -7.96
N GLY A 8 -4.85 -32.21 -7.18
CA GLY A 8 -5.45 -30.90 -6.94
C GLY A 8 -4.43 -29.96 -6.32
N THR A 9 -4.15 -28.85 -7.01
CA THR A 9 -3.25 -27.79 -6.57
C THR A 9 -3.90 -26.94 -5.49
N GLY A 10 -4.04 -27.50 -4.29
CA GLY A 10 -4.25 -26.73 -3.08
C GLY A 10 -2.88 -26.38 -2.49
N GLY A 11 -2.34 -25.21 -2.85
CA GLY A 11 -1.17 -24.68 -2.15
C GLY A 11 -1.41 -24.64 -0.63
N PRO A 12 -0.35 -24.65 0.20
CA PRO A 12 -0.50 -24.59 1.65
C PRO A 12 -1.45 -23.44 2.05
N ARG A 13 -2.49 -23.74 2.83
CA ARG A 13 -3.45 -22.72 3.35
C ARG A 13 -2.80 -21.73 4.33
N VAL A 14 -1.53 -21.94 4.67
CA VAL A 14 -0.76 -21.20 5.65
C VAL A 14 0.57 -20.83 5.02
N GLU A 15 0.92 -19.55 5.05
CA GLU A 15 2.24 -19.04 4.65
C GLU A 15 3.31 -19.65 5.57
N ARG A 16 4.38 -20.19 4.97
CA ARG A 16 5.49 -20.82 5.71
C ARG A 16 6.84 -20.18 5.45
N ARG A 17 6.94 -19.30 4.45
CA ARG A 17 8.20 -18.81 3.92
C ARG A 17 8.67 -17.55 4.62
N SER A 18 7.89 -16.93 5.52
CA SER A 18 8.27 -15.81 6.40
C SER A 18 9.49 -15.01 5.88
N ILE A 19 10.70 -15.32 6.39
CA ILE A 19 11.97 -14.67 5.99
C ILE A 19 12.83 -15.47 5.00
N ASP A 20 12.44 -16.70 4.66
CA ASP A 20 13.17 -17.61 3.79
C ASP A 20 13.08 -17.23 2.31
N PHE A 21 14.03 -17.75 1.55
CA PHE A 21 14.03 -17.65 0.09
C PHE A 21 12.85 -18.42 -0.53
N VAL A 22 12.20 -17.83 -1.52
CA VAL A 22 11.13 -18.44 -2.32
C VAL A 22 11.73 -19.13 -3.56
N PRO A 23 11.75 -20.48 -3.61
CA PRO A 23 12.28 -21.22 -4.74
C PRO A 23 11.36 -21.11 -5.98
N GLU A 24 11.93 -21.32 -7.16
CA GLU A 24 11.24 -21.05 -8.44
C GLU A 24 9.95 -21.86 -8.61
N ASN A 25 9.89 -23.08 -8.09
CA ASN A 25 8.70 -23.94 -8.13
C ASN A 25 7.55 -23.48 -7.23
N GLU A 26 7.80 -22.54 -6.31
CA GLU A 26 6.80 -21.93 -5.43
C GLU A 26 6.40 -20.52 -5.88
N ARG A 27 6.92 -20.05 -7.02
CA ARG A 27 6.57 -18.75 -7.59
C ARG A 27 5.36 -18.88 -8.51
N HIS A 28 4.23 -18.34 -8.06
CA HIS A 28 2.92 -18.47 -8.69
C HIS A 28 2.20 -17.12 -8.90
N GLY A 29 2.85 -16.01 -8.56
CA GLY A 29 2.27 -14.68 -8.66
C GLY A 29 2.20 -14.13 -10.09
N SER A 30 1.38 -13.10 -10.31
CA SER A 30 1.34 -12.35 -11.56
C SER A 30 1.41 -10.82 -11.34
N PRO A 31 1.87 -10.03 -12.32
CA PRO A 31 1.88 -8.57 -12.22
C PRO A 31 0.49 -7.96 -11.95
N GLY A 32 -0.58 -8.56 -12.51
CA GLY A 32 -1.95 -8.12 -12.25
C GLY A 32 -2.36 -8.28 -10.77
N GLN A 33 -1.86 -9.31 -10.08
CA GLN A 33 -2.10 -9.48 -8.65
C GLN A 33 -1.41 -8.41 -7.80
N GLN A 34 -0.26 -7.89 -8.26
CA GLN A 34 0.39 -6.75 -7.62
C GLN A 34 -0.50 -5.50 -7.72
N PHE A 35 -1.07 -5.22 -8.90
CA PHE A 35 -2.00 -4.10 -9.05
C PHE A 35 -3.17 -4.20 -8.08
N THR A 36 -3.84 -5.35 -8.01
CA THR A 36 -4.99 -5.52 -7.10
C THR A 36 -4.61 -5.40 -5.62
N LEU A 37 -3.42 -5.87 -5.25
CA LEU A 37 -2.90 -5.76 -3.90
C LEU A 37 -2.66 -4.29 -3.52
N TRP A 38 -1.93 -3.55 -4.34
CA TRP A 38 -1.57 -2.16 -4.05
C TRP A 38 -2.77 -1.22 -4.20
N PHE A 39 -3.68 -1.50 -5.14
CA PHE A 39 -4.96 -0.80 -5.22
C PHE A 39 -5.74 -0.99 -3.92
N GLY A 40 -5.93 -2.23 -3.46
CA GLY A 40 -6.62 -2.54 -2.21
C GLY A 40 -5.96 -1.89 -0.98
N ALA A 41 -4.63 -1.86 -0.92
CA ALA A 41 -3.89 -1.20 0.16
C ALA A 41 -4.11 0.33 0.22
N ASN A 42 -4.42 0.95 -0.93
CA ASN A 42 -4.74 2.38 -1.00
C ASN A 42 -6.24 2.68 -0.78
N MET A 43 -7.12 1.68 -0.80
CA MET A 43 -8.54 1.83 -0.48
C MET A 43 -8.78 1.97 1.03
N GLN A 44 -8.20 3.02 1.63
CA GLN A 44 -8.31 3.29 3.06
C GLN A 44 -8.40 4.79 3.34
N ILE A 45 -9.06 5.14 4.44
CA ILE A 45 -9.31 6.53 4.85
C ILE A 45 -8.00 7.30 5.05
N THR A 46 -6.96 6.64 5.55
CA THR A 46 -5.64 7.27 5.76
C THR A 46 -5.06 7.84 4.47
N ALA A 47 -5.26 7.19 3.32
CA ALA A 47 -4.81 7.70 2.03
C ALA A 47 -5.58 8.97 1.61
N ILE A 48 -6.88 9.05 1.94
CA ILE A 48 -7.68 10.26 1.70
C ILE A 48 -7.22 11.39 2.62
N VAL A 49 -6.95 11.10 3.89
CA VAL A 49 -6.45 12.10 4.84
C VAL A 49 -5.10 12.65 4.37
N ASP A 50 -4.18 11.79 3.92
CA ASP A 50 -2.89 12.20 3.37
C ASP A 50 -3.05 13.17 2.18
N GLY A 51 -3.94 12.86 1.23
CA GLY A 51 -4.26 13.78 0.14
C GLY A 51 -4.91 15.09 0.61
N ALA A 52 -5.83 15.01 1.58
CA ALA A 52 -6.50 16.17 2.15
C ALA A 52 -5.54 17.11 2.91
N LEU A 53 -4.43 16.60 3.45
CA LEU A 53 -3.42 17.42 4.12
C LEU A 53 -2.84 18.48 3.17
N ALA A 54 -2.71 18.21 1.87
CA ALA A 54 -2.23 19.19 0.91
C ALA A 54 -3.13 20.44 0.90
N VAL A 55 -4.45 20.23 0.86
CA VAL A 55 -5.44 21.32 0.89
C VAL A 55 -5.54 21.95 2.27
N LEU A 56 -5.47 21.15 3.34
CA LEU A 56 -5.48 21.65 4.72
C LEU A 56 -4.30 22.59 4.99
N PHE A 57 -3.15 22.34 4.39
CA PHE A 57 -1.96 23.19 4.47
C PHE A 57 -1.92 24.29 3.40
N GLY A 58 -3.04 24.54 2.71
CA GLY A 58 -3.23 25.73 1.88
C GLY A 58 -2.95 25.55 0.40
N ALA A 59 -2.78 24.32 -0.11
CA ALA A 59 -2.82 24.10 -1.56
C ALA A 59 -4.26 24.24 -2.07
N ASP A 60 -4.45 24.96 -3.18
CA ASP A 60 -5.70 24.85 -3.93
C ASP A 60 -5.92 23.39 -4.39
N ALA A 61 -7.19 22.96 -4.43
CA ALA A 61 -7.55 21.58 -4.72
C ALA A 61 -7.02 21.07 -6.07
N LEU A 62 -7.02 21.91 -7.11
CA LEU A 62 -6.51 21.52 -8.43
C LEU A 62 -5.01 21.26 -8.37
N TRP A 63 -4.25 22.18 -7.77
CA TRP A 63 -2.80 22.06 -7.65
C TRP A 63 -2.39 20.97 -6.67
N ALA A 64 -3.16 20.73 -5.62
CA ALA A 64 -3.01 19.59 -4.73
C ALA A 64 -3.15 18.26 -5.50
N ILE A 65 -4.20 18.10 -6.31
CA ILE A 65 -4.41 16.88 -7.12
C ILE A 65 -3.25 16.66 -8.09
N ILE A 66 -2.82 17.70 -8.81
CA ILE A 66 -1.70 17.60 -9.76
C ILE A 66 -0.39 17.27 -9.03
N GLY A 67 -0.11 17.96 -7.92
CA GLY A 67 1.08 17.74 -7.12
C GLY A 67 1.12 16.32 -6.53
N LEU A 68 0.03 15.88 -5.92
CA LEU A 68 -0.12 14.52 -5.39
C LEU A 68 0.04 13.47 -6.48
N LEU A 69 -0.51 13.69 -7.68
CA LEU A 69 -0.33 12.78 -8.81
C LEU A 69 1.15 12.67 -9.20
N ILE A 70 1.85 13.80 -9.35
CA ILE A 70 3.28 13.82 -9.65
C ILE A 70 4.07 13.10 -8.55
N GLY A 71 3.79 13.41 -7.27
CA GLY A 71 4.41 12.75 -6.13
C GLY A 71 4.21 11.25 -6.14
N ASN A 72 2.97 10.79 -6.38
CA ASN A 72 2.64 9.38 -6.44
C ASN A 72 3.36 8.67 -7.61
N LEU A 73 3.52 9.32 -8.75
CA LEU A 73 4.28 8.78 -9.88
C LEU A 73 5.78 8.68 -9.55
N LEU A 74 6.36 9.72 -8.94
CA LEU A 74 7.77 9.76 -8.57
C LEU A 74 8.11 8.72 -7.48
N GLY A 75 7.38 8.72 -6.37
CA GLY A 75 7.57 7.75 -5.29
C GLY A 75 7.17 6.33 -5.73
N GLY A 76 6.13 6.21 -6.55
CA GLY A 76 5.69 4.96 -7.15
C GLY A 76 6.73 4.34 -8.08
N ALA A 77 7.50 5.15 -8.81
CA ALA A 77 8.62 4.65 -9.61
C ALA A 77 9.72 4.03 -8.72
N VAL A 78 10.06 4.68 -7.60
CA VAL A 78 11.04 4.12 -6.64
C VAL A 78 10.52 2.83 -6.01
N MET A 79 9.25 2.80 -5.62
CA MET A 79 8.58 1.60 -5.13
C MET A 79 8.61 0.48 -6.19
N ALA A 80 8.32 0.79 -7.46
CA ALA A 80 8.32 -0.18 -8.55
C ALA A 80 9.72 -0.77 -8.82
N LEU A 81 10.78 0.03 -8.68
CA LEU A 81 12.16 -0.45 -8.79
C LEU A 81 12.50 -1.47 -7.70
N HIS A 82 12.03 -1.28 -6.48
CA HIS A 82 12.17 -2.26 -5.41
C HIS A 82 11.28 -3.50 -5.65
N ALA A 83 10.05 -3.30 -6.13
CA ALA A 83 9.17 -4.42 -6.52
C ALA A 83 9.83 -5.30 -7.61
N ALA A 84 10.55 -4.69 -8.55
CA ALA A 84 11.26 -5.37 -9.62
C ALA A 84 12.41 -6.27 -9.14
N GLN A 85 12.93 -6.06 -7.93
CA GLN A 85 13.98 -6.90 -7.32
C GLN A 85 13.43 -8.22 -6.78
N GLY A 86 12.19 -8.23 -6.27
CA GLY A 86 11.56 -9.40 -5.67
C GLY A 86 11.64 -10.67 -6.53
N PRO A 87 11.16 -10.70 -7.79
CA PRO A 87 11.20 -11.89 -8.63
C PRO A 87 12.62 -12.41 -8.90
N LYS A 88 13.62 -11.53 -8.90
CA LYS A 88 15.02 -11.91 -9.14
C LYS A 88 15.66 -12.50 -7.90
N LEU A 89 15.46 -11.86 -6.75
CA LEU A 89 16.12 -12.22 -5.50
C LEU A 89 15.40 -13.35 -4.76
N GLY A 90 14.08 -13.44 -4.84
CA GLY A 90 13.29 -14.40 -4.07
C GLY A 90 13.35 -14.19 -2.55
N LEU A 91 13.93 -13.08 -2.08
CA LEU A 91 14.16 -12.77 -0.67
C LEU A 91 13.22 -11.66 -0.20
N PRO A 92 12.86 -11.63 1.10
CA PRO A 92 12.22 -10.47 1.69
C PRO A 92 13.12 -9.23 1.59
N GLN A 93 12.48 -8.08 1.46
CA GLN A 93 13.13 -6.79 1.28
C GLN A 93 14.08 -6.46 2.44
N MET A 94 13.64 -6.68 3.67
CA MET A 94 14.47 -6.44 4.86
C MET A 94 15.69 -7.36 4.96
N ILE A 95 15.67 -8.53 4.33
CA ILE A 95 16.85 -9.40 4.25
C ILE A 95 17.80 -8.92 3.17
N SER A 96 17.28 -8.45 2.03
CA SER A 96 18.08 -7.90 0.93
C SER A 96 18.85 -6.62 1.32
N SER A 97 18.34 -5.83 2.28
CA SER A 97 19.01 -4.62 2.77
C SER A 97 20.39 -4.91 3.38
N ARG A 98 20.62 -6.14 3.87
CA ARG A 98 21.92 -6.58 4.41
C ARG A 98 23.03 -6.55 3.38
N ALA A 99 22.72 -6.61 2.09
CA ALA A 99 23.73 -6.49 1.03
C ALA A 99 24.33 -5.08 0.95
N GLN A 100 23.56 -4.04 1.32
CA GLN A 100 23.99 -2.64 1.27
C GLN A 100 24.55 -2.17 2.62
N PHE A 101 23.90 -2.57 3.72
CA PHE A 101 24.23 -2.09 5.07
C PHE A 101 25.02 -3.09 5.92
N GLY A 102 25.25 -4.32 5.43
CA GLY A 102 25.77 -5.42 6.25
C GLY A 102 24.72 -5.95 7.24
N ILE A 103 25.07 -7.01 7.97
CA ILE A 103 24.16 -7.66 8.93
C ILE A 103 23.77 -6.71 10.06
N PHE A 104 24.75 -6.04 10.67
CA PHE A 104 24.51 -5.11 11.78
C PHE A 104 23.98 -3.75 11.30
N GLY A 105 24.44 -3.23 10.17
CA GLY A 105 23.92 -1.95 9.66
C GLY A 105 22.48 -2.03 9.18
N ALA A 106 21.99 -3.22 8.77
CA ALA A 106 20.58 -3.43 8.44
C ALA A 106 19.62 -3.24 9.64
N VAL A 107 20.13 -3.10 10.86
CA VAL A 107 19.33 -2.69 12.03
C VAL A 107 18.76 -1.29 11.86
N ILE A 108 19.49 -0.36 11.21
CA ILE A 108 19.04 1.02 11.00
C ILE A 108 17.72 1.05 10.19
N PRO A 109 17.65 0.52 8.96
CA PRO A 109 16.39 0.50 8.22
C PRO A 109 15.32 -0.32 8.94
N LEU A 110 15.68 -1.37 9.69
CA LEU A 110 14.71 -2.15 10.47
C LEU A 110 14.01 -1.29 11.55
N VAL A 111 14.76 -0.53 12.33
CA VAL A 111 14.20 0.37 13.34
C VAL A 111 13.31 1.42 12.69
N LEU A 112 13.74 2.02 11.57
CA LEU A 112 12.95 3.01 10.84
C LEU A 112 11.61 2.42 10.35
N VAL A 113 11.62 1.17 9.86
CA VAL A 113 10.41 0.46 9.44
C VAL A 113 9.48 0.15 10.62
N VAL A 114 10.02 -0.23 11.77
CA VAL A 114 9.23 -0.44 12.99
C VAL A 114 8.55 0.86 13.42
N VAL A 115 9.30 1.98 13.44
CA VAL A 115 8.74 3.30 13.75
C VAL A 115 7.65 3.70 12.76
N MET A 116 7.87 3.45 11.46
CA MET A 116 6.88 3.70 10.42
C MET A 116 5.59 2.89 10.67
N TYR A 117 5.68 1.59 10.97
CA TYR A 117 4.50 0.77 11.27
C TYR A 117 3.77 1.21 12.54
N LEU A 118 4.50 1.66 13.57
CA LEU A 118 3.89 2.26 14.75
C LEU A 118 3.13 3.55 14.40
N GLY A 119 3.68 4.37 13.51
CA GLY A 119 3.02 5.56 12.98
C GLY A 119 1.72 5.21 12.24
N PHE A 120 1.75 4.24 11.34
CA PHE A 120 0.54 3.77 10.64
C PHE A 120 -0.50 3.20 11.62
N ALA A 121 -0.08 2.38 12.58
CA ALA A 121 -0.97 1.81 13.58
C ALA A 121 -1.60 2.90 14.47
N ALA A 122 -0.82 3.90 14.89
CA ALA A 122 -1.30 5.03 15.68
C ALA A 122 -2.32 5.87 14.91
N THR A 123 -1.98 6.29 13.69
CA THR A 123 -2.89 7.08 12.84
C THR A 123 -4.17 6.30 12.51
N GLY A 124 -4.05 5.01 12.17
CA GLY A 124 -5.20 4.15 11.92
C GLY A 124 -6.10 4.00 13.14
N THR A 125 -5.52 3.88 14.34
CA THR A 125 -6.26 3.79 15.60
C THR A 125 -6.94 5.10 15.95
N VAL A 126 -6.31 6.25 15.72
CA VAL A 126 -6.91 7.56 15.98
C VAL A 126 -8.12 7.78 15.09
N LEU A 127 -7.97 7.58 13.77
CA LEU A 127 -9.06 7.80 12.80
C LEU A 127 -10.22 6.83 13.04
N SER A 128 -9.92 5.54 13.21
CA SER A 128 -10.96 4.53 13.45
C SER A 128 -11.61 4.71 14.81
N GLY A 129 -10.84 5.12 15.83
CA GLY A 129 -11.33 5.40 17.17
C GLY A 129 -12.28 6.60 17.20
N GLN A 130 -11.97 7.67 16.45
CA GLN A 130 -12.89 8.79 16.27
C GLN A 130 -14.22 8.33 15.64
N ALA A 131 -14.16 7.53 14.57
CA ALA A 131 -15.36 6.99 13.93
C ALA A 131 -16.18 6.09 14.88
N VAL A 132 -15.53 5.18 15.61
CA VAL A 132 -16.19 4.31 16.60
C VAL A 132 -16.82 5.13 17.72
N SER A 133 -16.12 6.16 18.23
CA SER A 133 -16.66 7.05 19.26
C SER A 133 -17.92 7.77 18.81
N LEU A 134 -18.00 8.17 17.53
CA LEU A 134 -19.20 8.79 16.95
C LEU A 134 -20.36 7.78 16.89
N ILE A 135 -20.10 6.56 16.44
CA ILE A 135 -21.12 5.48 16.38
C ILE A 135 -21.67 5.15 17.77
N LEU A 136 -20.79 5.07 18.76
CA LEU A 136 -21.14 4.73 20.14
C LEU A 136 -21.68 5.92 20.95
N HIS A 137 -21.68 7.13 20.39
CA HIS A 137 -22.05 8.37 21.09
C HIS A 137 -21.28 8.57 22.41
N ALA A 138 -20.01 8.15 22.44
CA ALA A 138 -19.22 8.07 23.67
C ALA A 138 -18.72 9.42 24.22
N GLY A 139 -18.92 10.52 23.47
CA GLY A 139 -18.50 11.87 23.85
C GLY A 139 -16.98 12.13 23.86
N THR A 140 -16.14 11.09 23.77
CA THR A 140 -14.68 11.21 23.72
C THR A 140 -14.03 10.19 22.76
N PRO A 141 -13.14 10.63 21.86
CA PRO A 141 -12.41 9.73 20.96
C PRO A 141 -11.63 8.62 21.67
N ALA A 142 -11.18 8.86 22.91
CA ALA A 142 -10.38 7.91 23.67
C ALA A 142 -11.10 6.56 23.88
N VAL A 143 -12.40 6.58 24.14
CA VAL A 143 -13.21 5.36 24.29
C VAL A 143 -13.21 4.58 22.98
N GLY A 144 -13.45 5.26 21.85
CA GLY A 144 -13.43 4.61 20.55
C GLY A 144 -12.06 4.05 20.17
N MET A 145 -10.97 4.75 20.52
CA MET A 145 -9.60 4.25 20.31
C MET A 145 -9.31 3.00 21.13
N ILE A 146 -9.71 2.96 22.40
CA ILE A 146 -9.54 1.78 23.27
C ILE A 146 -10.34 0.59 22.70
N VAL A 147 -11.60 0.80 22.32
CA VAL A 147 -12.46 -0.24 21.73
C VAL A 147 -11.85 -0.77 20.43
N PHE A 148 -11.45 0.12 19.52
CA PHE A 148 -10.87 -0.27 18.24
C PHE A 148 -9.52 -0.98 18.42
N GLY A 149 -8.67 -0.50 19.32
CA GLY A 149 -7.39 -1.14 19.66
C GLY A 149 -7.59 -2.55 20.23
N ALA A 150 -8.54 -2.72 21.15
CA ALA A 150 -8.88 -4.03 21.72
C ALA A 150 -9.36 -5.01 20.64
N LEU A 151 -10.26 -4.57 19.75
CA LEU A 151 -10.72 -5.38 18.61
C LEU A 151 -9.57 -5.76 17.67
N THR A 152 -8.65 -4.83 17.42
CA THR A 152 -7.47 -5.08 16.58
C THR A 152 -6.57 -6.15 17.21
N ILE A 153 -6.32 -6.08 18.52
CA ILE A 153 -5.55 -7.10 19.26
C ILE A 153 -6.24 -8.46 19.20
N VAL A 154 -7.56 -8.51 19.40
CA VAL A 154 -8.33 -9.76 19.29
C VAL A 154 -8.20 -10.37 17.88
N VAL A 155 -8.37 -9.58 16.83
CA VAL A 155 -8.24 -10.07 15.45
C VAL A 155 -6.80 -10.52 15.15
N ALA A 156 -5.80 -9.75 15.58
CA ALA A 156 -4.39 -10.08 15.38
C ALA A 156 -4.02 -11.40 16.06
N THR A 157 -4.52 -11.65 17.28
CA THR A 157 -4.29 -12.90 18.02
C THR A 157 -5.02 -14.10 17.41
N LEU A 158 -6.21 -13.91 16.83
CA LEU A 158 -6.93 -14.96 16.10
C LEU A 158 -6.24 -15.36 14.77
N GLY A 159 -5.41 -14.46 14.22
CA GLY A 159 -4.45 -14.77 13.16
C GLY A 159 -5.00 -14.80 11.73
N TYR A 160 -4.22 -15.44 10.84
CA TYR A 160 -4.31 -15.34 9.37
C TYR A 160 -5.73 -15.39 8.79
N LYS A 161 -6.53 -16.37 9.19
CA LYS A 161 -7.87 -16.61 8.62
C LYS A 161 -8.80 -15.41 8.81
N TYR A 162 -8.82 -14.84 10.02
CA TYR A 162 -9.71 -13.73 10.36
C TYR A 162 -9.24 -12.42 9.77
N ILE A 163 -7.92 -12.18 9.75
CA ILE A 163 -7.32 -11.02 9.06
C ILE A 163 -7.72 -11.02 7.58
N HIS A 164 -7.62 -12.17 6.90
CA HIS A 164 -7.99 -12.26 5.48
C HIS A 164 -9.50 -12.11 5.24
N MET A 165 -10.33 -12.64 6.12
CA MET A 165 -11.78 -12.48 6.04
C MET A 165 -12.18 -11.01 6.20
N LEU A 166 -11.66 -10.35 7.24
CA LEU A 166 -11.91 -8.93 7.47
C LEU A 166 -11.35 -8.06 6.35
N GLY A 167 -10.17 -8.39 5.81
CA GLY A 167 -9.62 -7.73 4.64
C GLY A 167 -10.59 -7.74 3.46
N ARG A 168 -11.19 -8.90 3.13
CA ARG A 168 -12.19 -8.98 2.04
C ARG A 168 -13.44 -8.14 2.32
N ILE A 169 -13.96 -8.19 3.55
CA ILE A 169 -15.13 -7.40 3.94
C ILE A 169 -14.79 -5.90 3.84
N ALA A 170 -13.64 -5.49 4.39
CA ALA A 170 -13.16 -4.11 4.36
C ALA A 170 -12.94 -3.62 2.93
N THR A 171 -12.42 -4.45 2.01
CA THR A 171 -12.30 -4.09 0.60
C THR A 171 -13.66 -3.80 -0.02
N VAL A 172 -14.65 -4.67 0.18
CA VAL A 172 -16.00 -4.47 -0.40
C VAL A 172 -16.67 -3.22 0.20
N VAL A 173 -16.63 -3.08 1.52
CA VAL A 173 -17.19 -1.90 2.22
C VAL A 173 -16.46 -0.62 1.79
N GLY A 174 -15.14 -0.67 1.64
CA GLY A 174 -14.32 0.43 1.15
C GLY A 174 -14.70 0.85 -0.26
N ILE A 175 -14.86 -0.10 -1.19
CA ILE A 175 -15.32 0.19 -2.56
C ILE A 175 -16.68 0.90 -2.52
N LEU A 176 -17.67 0.31 -1.83
CA LEU A 176 -19.00 0.89 -1.76
C LEU A 176 -19.01 2.27 -1.09
N GLY A 177 -18.26 2.42 0.01
CA GLY A 177 -18.14 3.67 0.75
C GLY A 177 -17.48 4.78 -0.06
N PHE A 178 -16.34 4.52 -0.69
CA PHE A 178 -15.67 5.52 -1.53
C PHE A 178 -16.44 5.84 -2.80
N THR A 179 -17.11 4.86 -3.43
CA THR A 179 -18.01 5.14 -4.55
C THR A 179 -19.17 6.03 -4.12
N TYR A 180 -19.80 5.76 -2.97
CA TYR A 180 -20.85 6.61 -2.43
C TYR A 180 -20.35 8.05 -2.15
N LEU A 181 -19.20 8.19 -1.49
CA LEU A 181 -18.59 9.50 -1.22
C LEU A 181 -18.26 10.24 -2.52
N GLY A 182 -17.73 9.55 -3.53
CA GLY A 182 -17.48 10.11 -4.86
C GLY A 182 -18.76 10.63 -5.54
N ILE A 183 -19.85 9.84 -5.51
CA ILE A 183 -21.15 10.28 -6.04
C ILE A 183 -21.67 11.50 -5.27
N ARG A 184 -21.61 11.49 -3.93
CA ARG A 184 -22.04 12.62 -3.10
C ARG A 184 -21.24 13.88 -3.38
N LEU A 185 -19.92 13.76 -3.56
CA LEU A 185 -19.07 14.88 -3.94
C LEU A 185 -19.54 15.49 -5.27
N LEU A 186 -19.75 14.68 -6.30
CA LEU A 186 -20.15 15.16 -7.64
C LEU A 186 -21.59 15.68 -7.71
N THR A 187 -22.49 15.23 -6.84
CA THR A 187 -23.92 15.58 -6.89
C THR A 187 -24.33 16.65 -5.89
N SER A 188 -23.55 16.84 -4.81
CA SER A 188 -23.91 17.73 -3.70
C SER A 188 -22.96 18.91 -3.54
N GLN A 189 -21.85 18.96 -4.27
CA GLN A 189 -20.87 20.05 -4.23
C GLN A 189 -20.65 20.60 -5.64
N ASP A 190 -20.41 21.90 -5.74
CA ASP A 190 -19.95 22.52 -6.97
C ASP A 190 -18.45 22.28 -7.13
N VAL A 191 -18.09 21.14 -7.70
CA VAL A 191 -16.68 20.76 -7.92
C VAL A 191 -15.97 21.74 -8.85
N GLY A 192 -16.69 22.36 -9.79
CA GLY A 192 -16.14 23.38 -10.67
C GLY A 192 -15.72 24.64 -9.89
N ALA A 193 -16.54 25.06 -8.94
CA ALA A 193 -16.20 26.16 -8.04
C ALA A 193 -15.08 25.84 -7.04
N LEU A 194 -14.88 24.56 -6.70
CA LEU A 194 -13.83 24.13 -5.78
C LEU A 194 -12.46 23.94 -6.46
N LEU A 195 -12.44 23.64 -7.76
CA LEU A 195 -11.20 23.46 -8.52
C LEU A 195 -10.73 24.79 -9.10
N GLY A 196 -9.56 25.27 -8.64
CA GLY A 196 -8.99 26.53 -9.13
C GLY A 196 -9.63 27.77 -8.50
N ALA A 197 -10.23 27.63 -7.32
CA ALA A 197 -10.68 28.76 -6.51
C ALA A 197 -9.51 29.57 -5.94
N GLY A 198 -8.38 28.89 -5.67
CA GLY A 198 -7.15 29.47 -5.17
C GLY A 198 -6.09 29.69 -6.25
N SER A 199 -5.11 30.55 -5.96
CA SER A 199 -3.92 30.73 -6.78
C SER A 199 -2.98 29.52 -6.69
N PHE A 200 -2.13 29.37 -7.71
CA PHE A 200 -0.98 28.49 -7.61
C PHE A 200 0.04 29.08 -6.63
N GLU A 201 0.44 28.30 -5.64
CA GLU A 201 1.53 28.63 -4.73
C GLU A 201 2.59 27.54 -4.78
N PHE A 202 3.81 27.91 -5.19
CA PHE A 202 4.90 26.95 -5.36
C PHE A 202 5.23 26.15 -4.08
N PRO A 203 5.25 26.73 -2.87
CA PRO A 203 5.55 25.98 -1.65
C PRO A 203 4.52 24.89 -1.33
N THR A 204 3.23 25.20 -1.43
CA THR A 204 2.16 24.23 -1.13
C THR A 204 2.01 23.19 -2.24
N PHE A 205 2.36 23.53 -3.48
CA PHE A 205 2.50 22.57 -4.57
C PHE A 205 3.64 21.56 -4.33
N LEU A 206 4.82 22.03 -3.90
CA LEU A 206 5.93 21.14 -3.52
C LEU A 206 5.58 20.26 -2.32
N LEU A 207 4.80 20.79 -1.37
CA LEU A 207 4.27 20.01 -0.24
C LEU A 207 3.36 18.89 -0.74
N ALA A 208 2.44 19.17 -1.67
CA ALA A 208 1.57 18.16 -2.27
C ALA A 208 2.35 17.05 -3.01
N ILE A 209 3.41 17.41 -3.75
CA ILE A 209 4.33 16.44 -4.36
C ILE A 209 5.02 15.60 -3.29
N SER A 210 5.49 16.23 -2.22
CA SER A 210 6.22 15.57 -1.14
C SER A 210 5.33 14.58 -0.37
N LEU A 211 4.06 14.93 -0.12
CA LEU A 211 3.07 14.03 0.49
C LEU A 211 2.86 12.78 -0.37
N GLY A 212 2.53 12.96 -1.65
CA GLY A 212 2.30 11.84 -2.56
C GLY A 212 3.54 10.95 -2.76
N ALA A 213 4.73 11.55 -2.85
CA ALA A 213 5.98 10.80 -2.95
C ALA A 213 6.28 10.04 -1.65
N GLY A 214 6.15 10.71 -0.51
CA GLY A 214 6.35 10.13 0.82
C GLY A 214 5.44 8.92 1.06
N TRP A 215 4.15 9.05 0.72
CA TRP A 215 3.17 7.97 0.81
C TRP A 215 3.65 6.72 0.08
N GLN A 216 4.06 6.86 -1.18
CA GLN A 216 4.50 5.70 -1.98
C GLN A 216 5.82 5.10 -1.49
N LEU A 217 6.73 5.93 -0.98
CA LEU A 217 8.01 5.47 -0.44
C LEU A 217 7.84 4.60 0.81
N THR A 218 6.73 4.76 1.55
CA THR A 218 6.44 3.91 2.72
C THR A 218 6.28 2.43 2.37
N TYR A 219 5.95 2.09 1.11
CA TYR A 219 5.86 0.71 0.65
C TYR A 219 7.23 0.09 0.32
N GLY A 220 8.25 0.92 0.09
CA GLY A 220 9.60 0.51 -0.31
C GLY A 220 10.22 -0.59 0.57
N PRO A 221 10.06 -0.56 1.91
CA PRO A 221 10.65 -1.56 2.79
C PRO A 221 10.00 -2.96 2.76
N TYR A 222 8.87 -3.14 2.09
CA TYR A 222 8.16 -4.44 2.04
C TYR A 222 7.52 -4.77 0.69
N VAL A 223 7.65 -3.90 -0.32
CA VAL A 223 7.09 -4.13 -1.66
C VAL A 223 7.62 -5.43 -2.31
N ALA A 224 8.90 -5.78 -2.08
CA ALA A 224 9.49 -6.99 -2.62
C ALA A 224 8.98 -8.28 -1.95
N ASP A 225 8.39 -8.19 -0.77
CA ASP A 225 7.88 -9.35 -0.03
C ASP A 225 6.70 -10.00 -0.74
N TYR A 226 5.91 -9.20 -1.46
CA TYR A 226 4.84 -9.69 -2.32
C TYR A 226 5.34 -10.05 -3.71
N SER A 227 6.22 -9.23 -4.28
CA SER A 227 6.68 -9.46 -5.65
C SER A 227 7.65 -10.64 -5.80
N ARG A 228 8.29 -11.10 -4.70
CA ARG A 228 9.16 -12.29 -4.70
C ARG A 228 8.47 -13.60 -5.09
N TYR A 229 7.14 -13.63 -5.07
CA TYR A 229 6.35 -14.77 -5.51
C TYR A 229 6.06 -14.79 -7.01
N LEU A 230 6.44 -13.74 -7.76
CA LEU A 230 6.34 -13.75 -9.22
C LEU A 230 7.47 -14.59 -9.83
N PRO A 231 7.25 -15.26 -10.98
CA PRO A 231 8.29 -16.01 -11.68
C PRO A 231 9.53 -15.16 -11.98
N SER A 232 10.73 -15.75 -11.90
CA SER A 232 12.00 -15.03 -12.16
C SER A 232 12.06 -14.39 -13.55
N LYS A 233 11.39 -15.03 -14.52
CA LYS A 233 11.32 -14.61 -15.93
C LYS A 233 10.23 -13.56 -16.19
N THR A 234 9.58 -13.03 -15.17
CA THR A 234 8.61 -11.94 -15.33
C THR A 234 9.30 -10.78 -16.04
N GLN A 235 8.79 -10.44 -17.23
CA GLN A 235 9.36 -9.38 -18.04
C GLN A 235 9.11 -8.04 -17.36
N HIS A 236 10.19 -7.38 -16.93
CA HIS A 236 10.19 -5.94 -16.74
C HIS A 236 9.90 -5.31 -18.10
N ALA A 237 9.09 -4.24 -18.16
CA ALA A 237 8.92 -3.47 -19.38
C ALA A 237 10.29 -2.97 -19.86
N ARG A 238 10.97 -3.76 -20.71
CA ARG A 238 12.13 -3.31 -21.45
C ARG A 238 11.59 -2.39 -22.54
N PRO A 239 12.15 -1.18 -22.74
CA PRO A 239 12.08 -0.57 -24.05
C PRO A 239 12.63 -1.61 -25.02
N SER A 240 11.86 -1.94 -26.03
CA SER A 240 12.22 -2.88 -27.08
C SER A 240 13.43 -2.36 -27.86
N CYS A 241 14.65 -2.53 -27.33
CA CYS A 241 15.85 -2.53 -28.15
C CYS A 241 16.02 -3.96 -28.66
N ARG A 242 15.37 -4.27 -29.78
CA ARG A 242 15.82 -5.36 -30.63
C ARG A 242 17.22 -4.97 -31.14
N PRO A 243 18.23 -5.84 -31.04
CA PRO A 243 19.47 -5.61 -31.74
C PRO A 243 19.15 -5.61 -33.24
N ILE A 244 19.41 -4.49 -33.91
CA ILE A 244 19.49 -4.46 -35.37
C ILE A 244 20.64 -5.41 -35.72
N SER A 245 20.31 -6.58 -36.24
CA SER A 245 21.31 -7.45 -36.85
C SER A 245 21.88 -6.71 -38.06
N ALA A 246 23.16 -6.32 -38.00
CA ALA A 246 23.89 -5.94 -39.18
C ALA A 246 23.98 -7.16 -40.11
N ARG A 247 23.39 -7.04 -41.29
CA ARG A 247 23.75 -7.81 -42.48
C ARG A 247 24.45 -6.87 -43.44
#